data_AF-A0A3M1BP75-F1
#
_entry.id   AF-A0A3M1BP75-F1
#
_cell.length_a   1.000
_cell.length_b   1.000
_cell.length_c   1.000
_cell.angle_alpha   90.00
_cell.angle_beta   90.00
_cell.angle_gamma   90.00
#
_symmetry.space_group_name_H-M   'P 1'
#
loop_
_entity.id
_entity.type
_entity.pdbx_description
1 polymer ?
#
loop_
_entity_poly.entity_id
_entity_poly.type
_entity_poly.pdbx_seq_one_letter_code
_entity_poly.pdbx_strand_id
1 'polypeptide(L)'
;MLTVALALCQVLLFEQPGCASCKASYRELSKYPNLKVEVYDITKDRELVRTYGVIGSPTLIFVKNGQEVGRVFGYMPPMIKSLAEKCS
;
A
#
# COMPACT_ATOMS: atom_id res chain seq x y z
N MET A 1 -25.43 3.91 13.67
CA MET A 1 -24.35 2.91 13.51
C MET A 1 -23.21 3.62 12.78
N LEU A 2 -22.43 4.42 13.50
CA LEU A 2 -21.58 5.46 12.91
C LEU A 2 -20.11 5.23 13.33
N THR A 3 -19.26 5.11 12.30
CA THR A 3 -17.84 5.47 12.27
C THR A 3 -16.93 4.90 13.37
N VAL A 4 -16.35 3.73 13.08
CA VAL A 4 -15.07 3.34 13.65
C VAL A 4 -14.00 4.28 13.07
N ALA A 5 -13.82 5.43 13.73
CA ALA A 5 -12.68 6.33 13.55
C ALA A 5 -11.44 5.74 14.25
N LEU A 6 -11.10 4.48 13.93
CA LEU A 6 -9.72 4.04 14.08
C LEU A 6 -8.91 4.89 13.10
N ALA A 7 -7.74 5.38 13.48
CA ALA A 7 -6.83 6.00 12.52
C ALA A 7 -6.63 5.02 11.35
N LEU A 8 -7.31 5.25 10.23
CA LEU A 8 -7.37 4.31 9.12
C LEU A 8 -6.06 4.46 8.37
N CYS A 9 -5.05 3.75 8.84
CA CYS A 9 -3.79 3.56 8.13
C CYS A 9 -4.02 2.45 7.11
N GLN A 10 -4.24 2.87 5.87
CA GLN A 10 -4.53 2.02 4.74
C GLN A 10 -3.31 2.00 3.82
N VAL A 11 -3.00 0.82 3.30
CA VAL A 11 -1.90 0.62 2.37
C VAL A 11 -2.48 0.07 1.08
N LEU A 12 -2.40 0.84 0.01
CA LEU A 12 -2.80 0.42 -1.32
C LEU A 12 -1.56 -0.23 -1.98
N LEU A 13 -1.57 -1.55 -2.10
CA LEU A 13 -0.53 -2.33 -2.78
C LEU A 13 -0.96 -2.59 -4.22
N PHE A 14 -0.34 -1.88 -5.14
CA PHE A 14 -0.51 -2.10 -6.58
C PHE A 14 0.45 -3.19 -7.03
N GLU A 15 -0.11 -4.34 -7.42
CA GLU A 15 0.63 -5.52 -7.87
C GLU A 15 0.25 -5.95 -9.28
N GLN A 16 1.01 -6.90 -9.81
CA GLN A 16 0.68 -7.59 -11.05
C GLN A 16 0.83 -9.12 -10.88
N PRO A 17 0.08 -9.93 -11.64
CA PRO A 17 0.23 -11.38 -11.64
C PRO A 17 1.68 -11.80 -11.92
N GLY A 18 2.20 -12.75 -11.13
CA GLY A 18 3.55 -13.28 -11.32
C GLY A 18 4.70 -12.45 -10.71
N CYS A 19 4.39 -11.39 -9.96
CA CYS A 19 5.40 -10.52 -9.35
C CYS A 19 5.94 -11.08 -8.01
N ALA A 20 7.18 -11.60 -8.02
CA ALA A 20 7.85 -12.09 -6.80
C ALA A 20 8.09 -10.98 -5.76
N SER A 21 8.46 -9.78 -6.20
CA SER A 21 8.69 -8.61 -5.33
C SER A 21 7.42 -8.10 -4.64
N CYS A 22 6.25 -8.31 -5.27
CA CYS A 22 4.95 -7.93 -4.71
C CYS A 22 4.61 -8.82 -3.51
N LYS A 23 4.84 -10.15 -3.63
CA LYS A 23 4.71 -11.09 -2.50
C LYS A 23 5.64 -10.74 -1.33
N ALA A 24 6.88 -10.31 -1.62
CA ALA A 24 7.81 -9.88 -0.59
C ALA A 24 7.30 -8.62 0.16
N SER A 25 6.76 -7.66 -0.59
CA SER A 25 6.16 -6.43 -0.04
C SER A 25 4.95 -6.75 0.85
N TYR A 26 4.05 -7.63 0.37
CA TYR A 26 2.89 -8.09 1.15
C TYR A 26 3.30 -8.79 2.45
N ARG A 27 4.32 -9.66 2.40
CA ARG A 27 4.85 -10.33 3.60
C ARG A 27 5.43 -9.32 4.59
N GLU A 28 6.09 -8.27 4.12
CA GLU A 28 6.61 -7.22 5.00
C GLU A 28 5.47 -6.43 5.65
N LEU A 29 4.43 -6.07 4.89
CA LEU A 29 3.25 -5.38 5.43
C LEU A 29 2.48 -6.23 6.44
N SER A 30 2.43 -7.55 6.23
CA SER A 30 1.74 -8.49 7.13
C SER A 30 2.34 -8.51 8.55
N LYS A 31 3.54 -7.96 8.76
CA LYS A 31 4.14 -7.76 10.09
C LYS A 31 3.48 -6.63 10.89
N TYR A 32 2.69 -5.78 10.24
CA TYR A 32 2.04 -4.61 10.82
C TYR A 32 0.52 -4.80 10.81
N PRO A 33 -0.07 -5.49 11.81
CA PRO A 33 -1.50 -5.81 11.83
C PRO A 33 -2.41 -4.59 11.98
N ASN A 34 -1.84 -3.44 12.36
CA ASN A 34 -2.52 -2.15 12.42
C ASN A 34 -2.71 -1.49 11.05
N LEU A 35 -2.06 -1.99 10.00
CA LEU A 35 -2.21 -1.49 8.64
C LEU A 35 -3.28 -2.29 7.90
N LYS A 36 -4.26 -1.58 7.33
CA LYS A 36 -5.23 -2.17 6.42
C LYS A 36 -4.64 -2.25 5.02
N VAL A 37 -4.20 -3.43 4.60
CA VAL A 37 -3.63 -3.64 3.26
C VAL A 37 -4.73 -3.96 2.25
N GLU A 38 -4.81 -3.18 1.19
CA GLU A 38 -5.69 -3.39 0.05
C GLU A 38 -4.85 -3.61 -1.20
N VAL A 39 -5.10 -4.72 -1.89
CA VAL A 39 -4.29 -5.16 -3.03
C VAL A 39 -5.07 -4.90 -4.31
N TYR A 40 -4.43 -4.21 -5.25
CA TYR A 40 -5.01 -3.83 -6.54
C TYR A 40 -4.18 -4.41 -7.68
N ASP A 41 -4.85 -5.01 -8.66
CA ASP A 41 -4.21 -5.57 -9.84
C ASP A 41 -4.10 -4.49 -10.92
N ILE A 42 -2.88 -4.00 -11.17
CA ILE A 42 -2.64 -2.93 -12.15
C ILE A 42 -3.01 -3.33 -13.58
N THR A 43 -3.12 -4.63 -13.86
CA THR A 43 -3.49 -5.14 -15.20
C THR A 43 -4.98 -5.01 -15.46
N LYS A 44 -5.80 -5.01 -14.41
CA LYS A 44 -7.27 -4.91 -14.46
C LYS A 44 -7.75 -3.49 -14.18
N ASP A 45 -7.15 -2.81 -13.20
CA ASP A 45 -7.62 -1.53 -12.69
C ASP A 45 -6.87 -0.33 -13.30
N ARG A 46 -6.84 -0.24 -14.63
CA ARG A 46 -6.06 0.78 -15.36
C ARG A 46 -6.45 2.23 -15.04
N GLU A 47 -7.71 2.46 -14.71
CA GLU A 47 -8.20 3.80 -14.32
C GLU A 47 -7.62 4.22 -12.96
N LEU A 48 -7.64 3.31 -11.99
CA LEU A 48 -7.06 3.54 -10.67
C LEU A 48 -5.54 3.79 -10.75
N VAL A 49 -4.84 2.99 -11.54
CA VAL A 49 -3.39 3.14 -11.80
C VAL A 49 -3.07 4.54 -12.34
N ARG A 50 -3.89 5.06 -13.27
CA ARG A 50 -3.74 6.42 -13.81
C ARG A 50 -4.03 7.48 -12.77
N THR A 51 -5.11 7.34 -12.00
CA THR A 51 -5.50 8.30 -10.95
C THR A 51 -4.42 8.44 -9.87
N TYR A 52 -3.81 7.33 -9.47
CA TYR A 52 -2.72 7.34 -8.47
C TYR A 52 -1.32 7.60 -9.06
N GLY A 53 -1.20 7.67 -10.39
CA GLY A 53 0.07 7.86 -11.08
C GLY A 53 1.03 6.68 -10.88
N VAL A 54 0.52 5.45 -10.81
CA VAL A 54 1.32 4.24 -10.63
C VAL A 54 1.92 3.85 -11.99
N ILE A 55 3.24 3.85 -12.08
CA ILE A 55 3.96 3.59 -13.35
C ILE A 55 4.46 2.13 -13.43
N GLY A 56 4.53 1.42 -12.29
CA GLY A 56 4.98 0.04 -12.23
C GLY A 56 4.62 -0.66 -10.92
N SER A 57 4.89 -1.96 -10.85
CA SER A 57 4.66 -2.79 -9.66
C SER A 57 5.98 -3.32 -9.07
N PRO A 58 6.05 -3.56 -7.76
CA PRO A 58 5.06 -3.19 -6.75
C PRO A 58 5.09 -1.68 -6.49
N THR A 59 3.93 -1.06 -6.30
CA THR A 59 3.85 0.30 -5.74
C THR A 59 3.00 0.26 -4.49
N LEU A 60 3.51 0.79 -3.38
CA LEU A 60 2.80 0.85 -2.10
C LEU A 60 2.45 2.30 -1.82
N ILE A 61 1.19 2.60 -1.58
CA ILE A 61 0.73 3.94 -1.20
C ILE A 61 0.16 3.87 0.21
N PHE A 62 0.76 4.62 1.12
CA PHE A 62 0.32 4.69 2.52
C PHE A 62 -0.61 5.88 2.67
N VAL A 63 -1.80 5.63 3.16
CA VAL A 63 -2.85 6.61 3.40
C VAL A 63 -3.19 6.58 4.89
N LYS A 64 -3.04 7.72 5.57
CA LYS A 64 -3.44 7.89 6.98
C LYS A 64 -4.55 8.92 7.03
N ASN A 65 -5.72 8.56 7.57
CA ASN A 65 -6.87 9.46 7.71
C ASN A 65 -7.30 10.12 6.37
N GLY A 66 -7.21 9.38 5.26
CA GLY A 66 -7.56 9.87 3.93
C GLY A 66 -6.50 10.76 3.26
N GLN A 67 -5.34 10.98 3.89
CA GLN A 67 -4.21 11.67 3.28
C GLN A 67 -3.07 10.71 2.96
N GLU A 68 -2.49 10.84 1.77
CA GLU A 68 -1.28 10.11 1.40
C GLU A 68 -0.10 10.59 2.24
N VAL A 69 0.45 9.72 3.09
CA VAL A 69 1.65 10.02 3.90
C VAL A 69 2.94 9.69 3.17
N GLY A 70 2.85 8.89 2.12
CA GLY A 70 3.96 8.56 1.25
C GLY A 70 3.69 7.34 0.39
N ARG A 71 4.59 7.14 -0.58
CA ARG A 71 4.57 5.99 -1.47
C ARG A 71 5.95 5.37 -1.59
N VAL A 72 5.99 4.07 -1.85
CA VAL A 72 7.19 3.28 -2.10
C VAL A 72 7.08 2.65 -3.46
N PHE A 73 8.07 2.89 -4.31
CA PHE A 73 8.19 2.23 -5.61
C PHE A 73 9.14 1.04 -5.47
N GLY A 74 8.68 -0.15 -5.84
CA GLY A 74 9.43 -1.38 -5.68
C GLY A 74 9.42 -1.95 -4.25
N TYR A 75 10.26 -2.95 -4.01
CA TYR A 75 10.43 -3.56 -2.70
C TYR A 75 11.58 -2.88 -1.95
N MET A 76 11.24 -1.94 -1.05
CA MET A 76 12.20 -1.23 -0.20
C MET A 76 11.79 -1.36 1.28
N PRO A 77 12.26 -2.41 1.99
CA PRO A 77 11.89 -2.66 3.38
C PRO A 77 12.11 -1.49 4.35
N PRO A 78 13.23 -0.72 4.26
CA PRO A 78 13.45 0.41 5.16
C PRO A 78 12.41 1.51 5.00
N MET A 79 11.96 1.77 3.77
CA MET A 79 10.91 2.77 3.50
C MET A 79 9.54 2.28 3.96
N ILE A 80 9.21 1.00 3.71
CA ILE A 80 7.98 0.37 4.20
C ILE A 80 7.90 0.50 5.73
N LYS A 81 8.99 0.19 6.43
CA LYS A 81 9.08 0.34 7.89
C LYS A 81 8.89 1.79 8.33
N SER A 82 9.59 2.74 7.71
CA SER A 82 9.48 4.15 8.08
C SER A 82 8.06 4.70 7.89
N LEU A 83 7.37 4.30 6.82
CA LEU A 83 5.98 4.70 6.57
C LEU A 83 5.01 3.97 7.50
N ALA A 84 5.23 2.69 7.77
CA ALA A 84 4.46 1.93 8.76
C ALA A 84 4.57 2.55 10.16
N GLU A 85 5.76 3.01 10.57
CA GLU A 85 5.99 3.71 11.83
C GLU A 85 5.29 5.08 11.88
N LYS A 86 5.20 5.81 10.75
CA LYS A 86 4.39 7.04 10.65
C LYS A 86 2.89 6.76 10.75
N CYS A 87 2.49 5.53 10.45
CA CYS A 87 1.11 5.06 10.50
C CYS A 87 0.70 4.58 11.89
N SER A 88 1.59 3.93 12.65
CA SER A 88 1.42 3.70 14.09
C SER A 88 1.27 5.01 14.89
#